data_AF-A0A6C0CD36-F1
#
_entry.id   AF-A0A6C0CD36-F1
#
_cell.length_a   1.000
_cell.length_b   1.000
_cell.length_c   1.000
_cell.angle_alpha   90.00
_cell.angle_beta   90.00
_cell.angle_gamma   90.00
#
_symmetry.space_group_name_H-M   'P 1'
#
loop_
_entity.id
_entity.type
_entity.pdbx_description
1 polymer ?
#
loop_
_entity_poly.entity_id
_entity_poly.type
_entity_poly.pdbx_seq_one_letter_code
_entity_poly.pdbx_strand_id
1 'polypeptide(L)'
;MDQLKYIFTYADEACFDKIKTLPFFDNFMYVALNANYQREAKILPLKCKYVHVAVYDHIPVFQTTTGKDVEIKHITLAAVVNETNPVIDGNKTSWTIPLTVTHLTFNDEYNWGVISIPQNVTHLEFGKKFDQFIQLNVLRSVKYLKFGKRFNRPIFFINLNLTHLIFGEYFNHCLFASLPTSITHLIFGRDFDKPIQFSHLMNMKYLNLGIRFNKSIEKSLPASLSHLILSSDFNQSIKEALPDSITHIEFGTRFNKQLKNYLSKSVTHLKFGDVFNQPVDGSIPQSVTHLIFGNRFNQSLDHLPSSVTHLTVGRRFKKNIPPTVIHLVRINKKKK
;
A
#
# COMPACT_ATOMS: atom_id res chain seq x y z
N MET A 1 -24.91 23.47 -32.94
CA MET A 1 -25.68 23.17 -31.71
C MET A 1 -25.92 21.67 -31.73
N ASP A 2 -25.32 20.82 -30.92
CA ASP A 2 -24.57 21.00 -29.68
C ASP A 2 -23.40 20.00 -29.69
N GLN A 3 -22.19 20.51 -29.51
CA GLN A 3 -21.38 20.35 -28.30
C GLN A 3 -20.74 18.98 -28.23
N LEU A 4 -19.41 18.97 -28.39
CA LEU A 4 -18.49 18.09 -27.69
C LEU A 4 -19.11 16.71 -27.38
N LYS A 5 -18.95 15.76 -28.31
CA LYS A 5 -18.91 14.33 -27.95
C LYS A 5 -17.77 14.17 -26.97
N TYR A 6 -18.02 14.54 -25.72
CA TYR A 6 -17.09 14.36 -24.66
C TYR A 6 -16.95 12.85 -24.50
N ILE A 7 -15.83 12.31 -24.99
CA ILE A 7 -15.38 10.99 -24.61
C ILE A 7 -14.84 11.15 -23.18
N PHE A 8 -15.73 11.38 -22.24
CA PHE A 8 -15.41 11.29 -20.83
C PHE A 8 -15.27 9.81 -20.50
N THR A 9 -14.05 9.33 -20.35
CA THR A 9 -13.81 8.03 -19.74
C THR A 9 -13.95 8.18 -18.23
N TYR A 10 -14.97 7.55 -17.66
CA TYR A 10 -15.19 7.61 -16.22
C TYR A 10 -14.38 6.51 -15.55
N ALA A 11 -13.38 6.93 -14.76
CA ALA A 11 -12.42 6.06 -14.10
C ALA A 11 -12.76 5.75 -12.63
N ASP A 12 -13.73 6.45 -12.06
CA ASP A 12 -14.21 6.19 -10.71
C ASP A 12 -15.14 4.97 -10.69
N GLU A 13 -15.13 4.25 -9.56
CA GLU A 13 -16.03 3.13 -9.33
C GLU A 13 -17.49 3.62 -9.36
N ALA A 14 -18.23 3.20 -10.39
CA ALA A 14 -19.61 3.61 -10.58
C ALA A 14 -20.58 2.47 -10.26
N CYS A 15 -21.56 2.72 -9.39
CA CYS A 15 -22.63 1.77 -9.10
C CYS A 15 -23.49 1.51 -10.33
N PHE A 16 -23.59 0.26 -10.77
CA PHE A 16 -24.28 -0.15 -12.00
C PHE A 16 -25.69 0.43 -12.13
N ASP A 17 -26.50 0.39 -11.07
CA ASP A 17 -27.88 0.89 -11.12
C ASP A 17 -28.00 2.38 -11.36
N LYS A 18 -26.97 3.13 -10.95
CA LYS A 18 -26.92 4.57 -11.18
C LYS A 18 -26.54 4.89 -12.62
N ILE A 19 -25.89 3.95 -13.31
CA ILE A 19 -25.33 4.20 -14.65
C ILE A 19 -26.06 3.48 -15.78
N LYS A 20 -26.78 2.40 -15.52
CA LYS A 20 -27.36 1.50 -16.54
C LYS A 20 -28.36 2.17 -17.49
N THR A 21 -28.97 3.28 -17.09
CA THR A 21 -29.92 4.06 -17.91
C THR A 21 -29.30 5.33 -18.49
N LEU A 22 -28.03 5.61 -18.23
CA LEU A 22 -27.39 6.84 -18.70
C LEU A 22 -27.07 6.73 -20.19
N PRO A 23 -27.27 7.80 -20.98
CA PRO A 23 -27.00 7.79 -22.42
C PRO A 23 -25.50 7.62 -22.76
N PHE A 24 -24.62 7.76 -21.77
CA PHE A 24 -23.17 7.57 -21.87
C PHE A 24 -22.66 6.34 -21.09
N PHE A 25 -23.55 5.38 -20.81
CA PHE A 25 -23.24 4.14 -20.09
C PHE A 25 -21.99 3.41 -20.61
N ASP A 26 -21.79 3.33 -21.93
CA ASP A 26 -20.66 2.61 -22.54
C ASP A 26 -19.27 3.25 -22.28
N ASN A 27 -19.23 4.45 -21.69
CA ASN A 27 -17.97 5.12 -21.36
C ASN A 27 -17.41 4.80 -19.96
N PHE A 28 -18.16 4.09 -19.11
CA PHE A 28 -17.70 3.69 -17.78
C PHE A 28 -16.70 2.54 -17.86
N MET A 29 -15.55 2.69 -17.20
CA MET A 29 -14.48 1.68 -17.19
C MET A 29 -14.49 0.81 -15.93
N TYR A 30 -15.07 1.30 -14.83
CA TYR A 30 -15.08 0.68 -13.51
C TYR A 30 -16.52 0.62 -13.00
N VAL A 31 -17.03 -0.59 -12.78
CA VAL A 31 -18.44 -0.80 -12.45
C VAL A 31 -18.55 -1.62 -11.18
N ALA A 32 -19.33 -1.12 -10.22
CA ALA A 32 -19.69 -1.85 -9.01
C ALA A 32 -21.11 -2.43 -9.10
N LEU A 33 -21.21 -3.73 -8.86
CA LEU A 33 -22.45 -4.48 -8.77
C LEU A 33 -22.73 -4.82 -7.31
N ASN A 34 -23.88 -4.37 -6.81
CA ASN A 34 -24.35 -4.71 -5.47
C ASN A 34 -24.76 -6.19 -5.34
N ALA A 35 -24.96 -6.62 -4.11
CA ALA A 35 -25.36 -7.95 -3.69
C ALA A 35 -26.54 -8.58 -4.44
N ASN A 36 -27.51 -7.76 -4.82
CA ASN A 36 -28.79 -8.24 -5.38
C ASN A 36 -28.70 -8.63 -6.86
N TYR A 37 -27.56 -8.45 -7.53
CA TYR A 37 -27.42 -8.60 -9.00
C TYR A 37 -26.99 -9.99 -9.47
N GLN A 38 -26.98 -10.98 -8.58
CA GLN A 38 -26.28 -12.25 -8.80
C GLN A 38 -27.00 -13.28 -9.67
N ARG A 39 -28.27 -13.08 -10.06
CA ARG A 39 -29.08 -14.16 -10.66
C ARG A 39 -29.25 -14.09 -12.18
N GLU A 40 -28.75 -13.05 -12.85
CA GLU A 40 -28.96 -12.85 -14.29
C GLU A 40 -27.67 -12.40 -14.99
N ALA A 41 -27.47 -12.84 -16.23
CA ALA A 41 -26.42 -12.32 -17.09
C ALA A 41 -26.53 -10.80 -17.23
N LYS A 42 -25.40 -10.09 -17.13
CA LYS A 42 -25.39 -8.62 -17.18
C LYS A 42 -24.65 -8.08 -18.38
N ILE A 43 -25.27 -7.08 -18.98
CA ILE A 43 -24.72 -6.27 -20.05
C ILE A 43 -23.93 -5.12 -19.39
N LEU A 44 -22.60 -5.19 -19.48
CA LEU A 44 -21.68 -4.17 -18.98
C LEU A 44 -21.37 -3.11 -20.05
N PRO A 45 -20.86 -1.93 -19.64
CA PRO A 45 -20.35 -0.93 -20.57
C PRO A 45 -19.34 -1.53 -21.56
N LEU A 46 -19.39 -1.09 -22.81
CA LEU A 46 -18.42 -1.52 -23.83
C LEU A 46 -16.95 -1.33 -23.41
N LYS A 47 -16.64 -0.27 -22.66
CA LYS A 47 -15.28 0.04 -22.19
C LYS A 47 -14.97 -0.50 -20.78
N CYS A 48 -15.84 -1.33 -20.20
CA CYS A 48 -15.64 -1.87 -18.87
C CYS A 48 -14.36 -2.70 -18.81
N LYS A 49 -13.45 -2.35 -17.89
CA LYS A 49 -12.20 -3.07 -17.62
C LYS A 49 -12.18 -3.72 -16.25
N TYR A 50 -12.96 -3.15 -15.31
CA TYR A 50 -12.96 -3.53 -13.91
C TYR A 50 -14.40 -3.68 -13.44
N VAL A 51 -14.68 -4.83 -12.81
CA VAL A 51 -16.00 -5.13 -12.27
C VAL A 51 -15.85 -5.48 -10.79
N HIS A 52 -16.29 -4.59 -9.93
CA HIS A 52 -16.38 -4.85 -8.50
C HIS A 52 -17.72 -5.56 -8.24
N VAL A 53 -17.70 -6.86 -7.99
CA VAL A 53 -18.92 -7.66 -7.78
C VAL A 53 -18.83 -8.36 -6.46
N ALA A 54 -19.66 -7.99 -5.49
CA ALA A 54 -19.87 -8.83 -4.33
C ALA A 54 -20.63 -10.09 -4.78
N VAL A 55 -19.97 -11.25 -4.74
CA VAL A 55 -20.54 -12.56 -5.12
C VAL A 55 -20.89 -13.38 -3.85
N TYR A 56 -22.11 -13.96 -3.76
CA TYR A 56 -22.63 -14.75 -2.64
C TYR A 56 -22.97 -16.19 -3.04
N ASP A 57 -23.41 -16.42 -4.28
CA ASP A 57 -23.76 -17.76 -4.77
C ASP A 57 -22.87 -18.19 -5.95
N HIS A 58 -22.84 -17.38 -7.02
CA HIS A 58 -22.09 -17.70 -8.24
C HIS A 58 -21.57 -16.44 -8.95
N ILE A 59 -20.43 -16.58 -9.63
CA ILE A 59 -19.88 -15.48 -10.44
C ILE A 59 -20.75 -15.35 -11.71
N PRO A 60 -21.42 -14.20 -11.95
CA PRO A 60 -22.26 -14.01 -13.13
C PRO A 60 -21.43 -14.06 -14.42
N VAL A 61 -22.07 -14.46 -15.53
CA VAL A 61 -21.50 -14.28 -16.86
C VAL A 61 -21.72 -12.82 -17.29
N PHE A 62 -20.66 -12.17 -17.76
CA PHE A 62 -20.69 -10.77 -18.19
C PHE A 62 -20.45 -10.64 -19.69
N GLN A 63 -21.33 -9.91 -20.36
CA GLN A 63 -21.20 -9.56 -21.77
C GLN A 63 -21.25 -8.03 -21.93
N THR A 64 -20.66 -7.51 -23.00
CA THR A 64 -20.79 -6.10 -23.38
C THR A 64 -22.14 -5.82 -24.04
N THR A 65 -22.50 -4.54 -24.22
CA THR A 65 -23.63 -4.08 -25.06
C THR A 65 -23.60 -4.62 -26.49
N THR A 66 -22.45 -5.09 -26.96
CA THR A 66 -22.27 -5.69 -28.30
C THR A 66 -22.39 -7.22 -28.31
N GLY A 67 -22.70 -7.87 -27.17
CA GLY A 67 -22.77 -9.32 -27.04
C GLY A 67 -21.41 -10.04 -26.98
N LYS A 68 -20.29 -9.29 -26.99
CA LYS A 68 -18.94 -9.85 -26.81
C LYS A 68 -18.62 -10.06 -25.33
N ASP A 69 -17.88 -11.13 -25.02
CA ASP A 69 -17.36 -11.38 -23.69
C ASP A 69 -16.47 -10.23 -23.19
N VAL A 70 -16.58 -9.95 -21.89
CA VAL A 70 -15.79 -8.89 -21.23
C VAL A 70 -14.54 -9.51 -20.61
N GLU A 71 -13.37 -8.95 -20.89
CA GLU A 71 -12.15 -9.28 -20.15
C GLU A 71 -12.19 -8.68 -18.73
N ILE A 72 -12.62 -9.48 -17.76
CA ILE A 72 -12.66 -9.05 -16.36
C ILE A 72 -11.26 -9.22 -15.76
N LYS A 73 -10.63 -8.11 -15.34
CA LYS A 73 -9.29 -8.15 -14.76
C LYS A 73 -9.27 -8.18 -13.24
N HIS A 74 -10.31 -7.69 -12.58
CA HIS A 74 -10.42 -7.62 -11.13
C HIS A 74 -11.78 -8.13 -10.66
N ILE A 75 -11.79 -8.99 -9.63
CA ILE A 75 -13.00 -9.45 -8.93
C ILE A 75 -12.80 -9.29 -7.41
N THR A 76 -13.87 -8.91 -6.69
CA THR A 76 -13.89 -8.90 -5.21
C THR A 76 -14.90 -9.90 -4.65
N LEU A 77 -14.46 -11.04 -4.14
CA LEU A 77 -15.36 -12.04 -3.56
C LEU A 77 -15.90 -11.58 -2.21
N ALA A 78 -17.24 -11.51 -2.08
CA ALA A 78 -17.89 -11.15 -0.85
C ALA A 78 -18.15 -12.38 0.02
N ALA A 79 -18.05 -12.23 1.34
CA ALA A 79 -18.40 -13.31 2.25
C ALA A 79 -19.89 -13.68 2.15
N VAL A 80 -20.18 -14.96 1.93
CA VAL A 80 -21.48 -15.63 2.11
C VAL A 80 -22.03 -15.36 3.52
N VAL A 81 -23.15 -14.63 3.63
CA VAL A 81 -23.77 -14.34 4.93
C VAL A 81 -24.54 -15.55 5.50
N ASN A 82 -24.57 -16.68 4.78
CA ASN A 82 -25.29 -17.88 5.19
C ASN A 82 -24.34 -19.01 5.60
N GLU A 83 -24.72 -19.73 6.65
CA GLU A 83 -23.92 -20.57 7.57
C GLU A 83 -23.26 -21.84 6.99
N THR A 84 -23.07 -21.95 5.67
CA THR A 84 -22.43 -23.12 5.05
C THR A 84 -21.26 -22.71 4.16
N ASN A 85 -20.07 -23.19 4.52
CA ASN A 85 -18.78 -23.02 3.84
C ASN A 85 -18.89 -22.90 2.30
N PRO A 86 -18.48 -21.78 1.68
CA PRO A 86 -18.15 -21.80 0.27
C PRO A 86 -16.83 -22.56 0.09
N VAL A 87 -16.95 -23.84 -0.26
CA VAL A 87 -15.80 -24.63 -0.69
C VAL A 87 -15.43 -24.14 -2.08
N ILE A 88 -14.27 -23.49 -2.22
CA ILE A 88 -13.65 -23.26 -3.55
C ILE A 88 -13.03 -24.59 -4.01
N ASP A 89 -13.87 -25.62 -4.16
CA ASP A 89 -13.53 -26.92 -4.73
C ASP A 89 -14.03 -26.93 -6.18
N GLY A 90 -13.12 -27.29 -7.09
CA GLY A 90 -13.36 -27.36 -8.52
C GLY A 90 -14.43 -28.37 -8.93
N ASN A 91 -15.04 -29.13 -8.01
CA ASN A 91 -16.07 -30.11 -8.32
C ASN A 91 -17.29 -30.08 -7.38
N LYS A 92 -17.99 -28.93 -7.30
CA LYS A 92 -19.47 -28.84 -7.34
C LYS A 92 -19.94 -27.37 -7.29
N THR A 93 -20.37 -26.90 -8.47
CA THR A 93 -21.18 -25.70 -8.76
C THR A 93 -20.69 -24.32 -8.25
N SER A 94 -20.19 -23.50 -9.20
CA SER A 94 -20.48 -22.06 -9.38
C SER A 94 -19.51 -20.95 -8.91
N TRP A 95 -18.30 -21.29 -8.43
CA TRP A 95 -17.25 -20.31 -8.04
C TRP A 95 -16.01 -20.27 -8.94
N THR A 96 -16.13 -20.61 -10.22
CA THR A 96 -14.98 -20.59 -11.14
C THR A 96 -14.59 -19.15 -11.48
N ILE A 97 -13.49 -18.67 -10.90
CA ILE A 97 -12.93 -17.35 -11.22
C ILE A 97 -12.48 -17.36 -12.69
N PRO A 98 -12.96 -16.42 -13.54
CA PRO A 98 -12.60 -16.36 -14.95
C PRO A 98 -11.09 -16.28 -15.17
N LEU A 99 -10.59 -16.93 -16.22
CA LEU A 99 -9.16 -16.94 -16.54
C LEU A 99 -8.59 -15.56 -16.88
N THR A 100 -9.43 -14.59 -17.26
CA THR A 100 -8.99 -13.21 -17.52
C THR A 100 -8.63 -12.43 -16.24
N VAL A 101 -9.02 -12.94 -15.06
CA VAL A 101 -8.83 -12.25 -13.78
C VAL A 101 -7.36 -12.29 -13.38
N THR A 102 -6.81 -11.10 -13.14
CA THR A 102 -5.43 -10.90 -12.69
C THR A 102 -5.34 -10.33 -11.28
N HIS A 103 -6.43 -9.71 -10.80
CA HIS A 103 -6.57 -9.11 -9.48
C HIS A 103 -7.75 -9.76 -8.76
N LEU A 104 -7.49 -10.33 -7.60
CA LEU A 104 -8.51 -10.96 -6.77
C LEU A 104 -8.49 -10.33 -5.39
N THR A 105 -9.65 -9.89 -4.93
CA THR A 105 -9.83 -9.34 -3.59
C THR A 105 -10.85 -10.19 -2.85
N PHE A 106 -10.59 -10.51 -1.60
CA PHE A 106 -11.59 -11.02 -0.68
C PHE A 106 -12.09 -9.87 0.18
N ASN A 107 -13.40 -9.74 0.36
CA ASN A 107 -13.97 -8.59 1.06
C ASN A 107 -13.61 -8.55 2.56
N ASP A 108 -14.06 -7.49 3.23
CA ASP A 108 -13.76 -7.24 4.64
C ASP A 108 -14.26 -8.30 5.62
N GLU A 109 -15.28 -9.06 5.24
CA GLU A 109 -15.93 -10.05 6.07
C GLU A 109 -15.37 -11.47 5.87
N TYR A 110 -14.66 -11.71 4.76
CA TYR A 110 -14.11 -13.01 4.40
C TYR A 110 -13.08 -13.48 5.43
N ASN A 111 -13.32 -14.65 6.01
CA ASN A 111 -12.40 -15.28 6.96
C ASN A 111 -12.40 -16.82 6.84
N TRP A 112 -12.62 -17.34 5.63
CA TRP A 112 -12.51 -18.78 5.36
C TRP A 112 -11.15 -19.14 4.78
N GLY A 113 -10.84 -20.44 4.80
CA GLY A 113 -9.62 -20.97 4.19
C GLY A 113 -9.63 -20.76 2.67
N VAL A 114 -8.45 -20.47 2.12
CA VAL A 114 -8.26 -20.32 0.67
C VAL A 114 -7.81 -21.65 0.10
N ILE A 115 -8.63 -22.25 -0.75
CA ILE A 115 -8.38 -23.59 -1.29
C ILE A 115 -7.70 -23.52 -2.67
N SER A 116 -8.03 -22.52 -3.50
CA SER A 116 -7.39 -22.34 -4.80
C SER A 116 -7.41 -20.88 -5.26
N ILE A 117 -6.40 -20.51 -6.05
CA ILE A 117 -6.29 -19.22 -6.74
C ILE A 117 -5.89 -19.52 -8.20
N PRO A 118 -6.56 -18.94 -9.21
CA PRO A 118 -6.20 -19.15 -10.60
C PRO A 118 -4.79 -18.67 -10.92
N GLN A 119 -4.08 -19.39 -11.80
CA GLN A 119 -2.68 -19.10 -12.15
C GLN A 119 -2.47 -17.74 -12.85
N ASN A 120 -3.54 -17.13 -13.37
CA ASN A 120 -3.47 -15.80 -13.98
C ASN A 120 -3.55 -14.66 -12.94
N VAL A 121 -3.96 -14.97 -11.70
CA VAL A 121 -4.02 -13.99 -10.61
C VAL A 121 -2.60 -13.66 -10.15
N THR A 122 -2.22 -12.41 -10.30
CA THR A 122 -0.92 -11.85 -9.90
C THR A 122 -1.05 -10.90 -8.72
N HIS A 123 -2.24 -10.36 -8.46
CA HIS A 123 -2.54 -9.46 -7.35
C HIS A 123 -3.63 -10.07 -6.48
N LEU A 124 -3.33 -10.27 -5.21
CA LEU A 124 -4.22 -10.89 -4.24
C LEU A 124 -4.35 -10.00 -3.01
N GLU A 125 -5.59 -9.67 -2.64
CA GLU A 125 -5.89 -8.90 -1.44
C GLU A 125 -6.89 -9.61 -0.54
N PHE A 126 -6.64 -9.59 0.76
CA PHE A 126 -7.57 -10.04 1.78
C PHE A 126 -8.15 -8.84 2.55
N GLY A 127 -9.45 -8.85 2.78
CA GLY A 127 -10.13 -7.82 3.55
C GLY A 127 -9.94 -7.97 5.06
N LYS A 128 -10.51 -7.01 5.80
CA LYS A 128 -10.26 -6.78 7.23
C LYS A 128 -10.26 -8.01 8.14
N LYS A 129 -11.23 -8.93 8.02
CA LYS A 129 -11.41 -10.02 8.98
C LYS A 129 -10.55 -11.26 8.75
N PHE A 130 -9.90 -11.38 7.59
CA PHE A 130 -9.15 -12.57 7.23
C PHE A 130 -7.99 -12.83 8.20
N ASP A 131 -8.00 -14.02 8.81
CA ASP A 131 -6.96 -14.53 9.70
C ASP A 131 -6.96 -16.06 9.65
N GLN A 132 -6.79 -16.62 8.45
CA GLN A 132 -6.70 -18.07 8.21
C GLN A 132 -5.31 -18.47 7.74
N PHE A 133 -5.00 -19.76 7.90
CA PHE A 133 -3.81 -20.34 7.31
C PHE A 133 -3.93 -20.33 5.78
N ILE A 134 -2.82 -20.03 5.09
CA ILE A 134 -2.72 -20.08 3.63
C ILE A 134 -1.68 -21.12 3.24
N GLN A 135 -2.09 -22.09 2.43
CA GLN A 135 -1.15 -23.01 1.81
C GLN A 135 -0.35 -22.28 0.71
N LEU A 136 0.97 -22.34 0.75
CA LEU A 136 1.84 -21.53 -0.13
C LEU A 136 1.70 -21.86 -1.63
N ASN A 137 1.31 -23.10 -1.96
CA ASN A 137 1.06 -23.53 -3.33
C ASN A 137 -0.04 -22.69 -4.03
N VAL A 138 -1.01 -22.16 -3.29
CA VAL A 138 -2.06 -21.31 -3.85
C VAL A 138 -1.55 -19.91 -4.23
N LEU A 139 -0.34 -19.53 -3.80
CA LEU A 139 0.23 -18.20 -4.04
C LEU A 139 1.27 -18.17 -5.17
N ARG A 140 1.46 -19.26 -5.93
CA ARG A 140 2.57 -19.39 -6.90
C ARG A 140 2.62 -18.32 -7.99
N SER A 141 1.46 -17.89 -8.49
CA SER A 141 1.35 -16.85 -9.51
C SER A 141 1.34 -15.43 -8.94
N VAL A 142 1.13 -15.28 -7.63
CA VAL A 142 0.94 -14.00 -6.96
C VAL A 142 2.27 -13.26 -6.87
N LYS A 143 2.27 -12.00 -7.32
CA LYS A 143 3.38 -11.04 -7.24
C LYS A 143 3.11 -9.92 -6.25
N TYR A 144 1.84 -9.57 -6.04
CA TYR A 144 1.39 -8.58 -5.08
C TYR A 144 0.43 -9.24 -4.09
N LEU A 145 0.78 -9.21 -2.81
CA LEU A 145 -0.04 -9.78 -1.75
C LEU A 145 -0.30 -8.76 -0.65
N LYS A 146 -1.57 -8.54 -0.33
CA LYS A 146 -1.99 -7.64 0.74
C LYS A 146 -2.92 -8.35 1.71
N PHE A 147 -2.56 -8.29 2.98
CA PHE A 147 -3.37 -8.78 4.08
C PHE A 147 -4.24 -7.67 4.69
N GLY A 148 -5.44 -8.06 5.08
CA GLY A 148 -6.34 -7.20 5.82
C GLY A 148 -5.96 -7.08 7.29
N LYS A 149 -6.73 -6.25 7.98
CA LYS A 149 -6.48 -5.79 9.36
C LYS A 149 -6.11 -6.90 10.34
N ARG A 150 -6.85 -8.01 10.36
CA ARG A 150 -6.79 -9.04 11.41
C ARG A 150 -5.70 -10.09 11.24
N PHE A 151 -5.16 -10.27 10.03
CA PHE A 151 -4.21 -11.34 9.76
C PHE A 151 -3.01 -11.26 10.70
N ASN A 152 -2.82 -12.28 11.52
CA ASN A 152 -1.74 -12.36 12.48
C ASN A 152 -1.29 -13.80 12.70
N ARG A 153 -1.02 -14.50 11.61
CA ARG A 153 -0.44 -15.84 11.61
C ARG A 153 0.99 -15.85 11.07
N PRO A 154 1.85 -16.77 11.55
CA PRO A 154 3.15 -16.98 10.94
C PRO A 154 2.98 -17.51 9.50
N ILE A 155 3.84 -17.04 8.60
CA ILE A 155 3.82 -17.41 7.18
C ILE A 155 5.23 -17.32 6.59
N PHE A 156 5.57 -18.30 5.74
CA PHE A 156 6.91 -18.49 5.17
C PHE A 156 6.85 -18.37 3.64
N PHE A 157 7.31 -17.27 3.06
CA PHE A 157 7.16 -16.94 1.65
C PHE A 157 8.39 -17.31 0.79
N ILE A 158 9.41 -17.96 1.35
CA ILE A 158 10.74 -18.11 0.73
C ILE A 158 10.75 -18.69 -0.70
N ASN A 159 9.76 -19.52 -1.06
CA ASN A 159 9.66 -20.17 -2.37
C ASN A 159 8.66 -19.48 -3.33
N LEU A 160 8.32 -18.21 -3.10
CA LEU A 160 7.41 -17.44 -3.94
C LEU A 160 8.11 -16.34 -4.72
N ASN A 161 7.49 -15.87 -5.79
CA ASN A 161 7.98 -14.75 -6.59
C ASN A 161 7.24 -13.43 -6.27
N LEU A 162 7.05 -13.17 -4.97
CA LEU A 162 6.39 -11.97 -4.49
C LEU A 162 7.31 -10.76 -4.62
N THR A 163 6.80 -9.70 -5.25
CA THR A 163 7.49 -8.42 -5.38
C THR A 163 6.97 -7.38 -4.40
N HIS A 164 5.69 -7.46 -4.01
CA HIS A 164 5.02 -6.55 -3.09
C HIS A 164 4.30 -7.35 -2.00
N LEU A 165 4.56 -6.99 -0.75
CA LEU A 165 3.92 -7.60 0.41
C LEU A 165 3.48 -6.53 1.40
N ILE A 166 2.19 -6.54 1.74
CA ILE A 166 1.58 -5.58 2.66
C ILE A 166 0.86 -6.33 3.76
N PHE A 167 1.24 -6.05 5.02
CA PHE A 167 0.58 -6.58 6.19
C PHE A 167 -0.44 -5.60 6.77
N GLY A 168 -1.55 -6.14 7.29
CA GLY A 168 -2.56 -5.38 8.01
C GLY A 168 -2.16 -5.00 9.43
N GLU A 169 -3.12 -4.42 10.18
CA GLU A 169 -2.83 -3.79 11.47
C GLU A 169 -2.24 -4.72 12.53
N TYR A 170 -2.71 -5.97 12.62
CA TYR A 170 -2.40 -6.84 13.77
C TYR A 170 -1.22 -7.77 13.56
N PHE A 171 -0.66 -7.86 12.34
CA PHE A 171 0.46 -8.74 12.06
C PHE A 171 1.68 -8.38 12.92
N ASN A 172 2.16 -9.33 13.73
CA ASN A 172 3.28 -9.10 14.64
C ASN A 172 4.15 -10.34 14.83
N HIS A 173 4.45 -11.05 13.74
CA HIS A 173 5.34 -12.21 13.72
C HIS A 173 6.72 -11.89 13.16
N CYS A 174 7.73 -12.65 13.59
CA CYS A 174 9.07 -12.53 13.05
C CYS A 174 9.11 -13.04 11.60
N LEU A 175 9.84 -12.33 10.73
CA LEU A 175 10.00 -12.68 9.32
C LEU A 175 11.44 -13.05 8.95
N PHE A 176 12.26 -13.40 9.96
CA PHE A 176 13.63 -13.81 9.72
C PHE A 176 13.67 -15.03 8.78
N ALA A 177 14.42 -14.89 7.68
CA ALA A 177 14.56 -15.91 6.63
C ALA A 177 13.22 -16.40 6.01
N SER A 178 12.12 -15.65 6.17
CA SER A 178 10.81 -16.07 5.67
C SER A 178 10.36 -15.31 4.42
N LEU A 179 11.10 -14.30 3.98
CA LEU A 179 10.78 -13.47 2.81
C LEU A 179 11.58 -13.93 1.57
N PRO A 180 10.98 -13.97 0.37
CA PRO A 180 11.71 -14.27 -0.85
C PRO A 180 12.56 -13.08 -1.28
N THR A 181 13.68 -13.36 -1.94
CA THR A 181 14.64 -12.33 -2.42
C THR A 181 14.08 -11.45 -3.56
N SER A 182 12.94 -11.83 -4.14
CA SER A 182 12.19 -11.07 -5.14
C SER A 182 11.43 -9.87 -4.57
N ILE A 183 11.27 -9.76 -3.23
CA ILE A 183 10.57 -8.64 -2.60
C ILE A 183 11.28 -7.32 -2.91
N THR A 184 10.50 -6.39 -3.45
CA THR A 184 10.91 -5.01 -3.75
C THR A 184 10.25 -4.01 -2.80
N HIS A 185 9.01 -4.29 -2.36
CA HIS A 185 8.21 -3.42 -1.51
C HIS A 185 7.62 -4.20 -0.34
N LEU A 186 7.90 -3.74 0.87
CA LEU A 186 7.40 -4.34 2.10
C LEU A 186 6.77 -3.27 3.00
N ILE A 187 5.52 -3.50 3.42
CA ILE A 187 4.77 -2.58 4.27
C ILE A 187 4.20 -3.34 5.46
N PHE A 188 4.48 -2.83 6.66
CA PHE A 188 3.89 -3.31 7.90
C PHE A 188 2.74 -2.40 8.37
N GLY A 189 1.78 -3.02 9.04
CA GLY A 189 0.70 -2.32 9.70
C GLY A 189 1.06 -1.83 11.10
N ARG A 190 0.03 -1.65 11.92
CA ARG A 190 0.12 -0.97 13.21
C ARG A 190 1.00 -1.68 14.23
N ASP A 191 0.82 -2.98 14.42
CA ASP A 191 1.29 -3.71 15.60
C ASP A 191 2.63 -4.41 15.42
N PHE A 192 3.19 -4.40 14.22
CA PHE A 192 4.49 -5.00 13.97
C PHE A 192 5.56 -4.34 14.84
N ASP A 193 6.14 -5.14 15.74
CA ASP A 193 7.25 -4.76 16.60
C ASP A 193 8.10 -6.01 16.89
N LYS A 194 8.53 -6.69 15.83
CA LYS A 194 9.51 -7.79 15.89
C LYS A 194 10.83 -7.34 15.28
N PRO A 195 11.98 -7.90 15.70
CA PRO A 195 13.27 -7.60 15.09
C PRO A 195 13.23 -7.84 13.58
N ILE A 196 13.96 -7.01 12.83
CA ILE A 196 14.11 -7.15 11.39
C ILE A 196 15.55 -7.52 11.05
N GLN A 197 15.75 -8.33 10.03
CA GLN A 197 17.06 -8.63 9.45
C GLN A 197 16.88 -8.91 7.96
N PHE A 198 16.85 -7.83 7.19
CA PHE A 198 16.51 -7.80 5.77
C PHE A 198 17.73 -7.52 4.89
N SER A 199 18.94 -7.55 5.45
CA SER A 199 20.19 -7.31 4.72
C SER A 199 20.39 -8.22 3.49
N HIS A 200 19.82 -9.43 3.52
CA HIS A 200 19.85 -10.41 2.43
C HIS A 200 18.87 -10.10 1.27
N LEU A 201 17.93 -9.17 1.44
CA LEU A 201 16.91 -8.85 0.43
C LEU A 201 17.44 -7.84 -0.60
N MET A 202 18.32 -8.31 -1.49
CA MET A 202 19.10 -7.49 -2.43
C MET A 202 18.26 -6.70 -3.46
N ASN A 203 16.97 -7.01 -3.61
CA ASN A 203 16.08 -6.29 -4.52
C ASN A 203 15.14 -5.31 -3.82
N MET A 204 15.14 -5.27 -2.47
CA MET A 204 14.20 -4.44 -1.72
C MET A 204 14.51 -2.96 -1.94
N LYS A 205 13.51 -2.20 -2.39
CA LYS A 205 13.59 -0.76 -2.71
C LYS A 205 12.78 0.10 -1.74
N TYR A 206 11.69 -0.44 -1.20
CA TYR A 206 10.78 0.30 -0.34
C TYR A 206 10.45 -0.48 0.93
N LEU A 207 10.57 0.19 2.08
CA LEU A 207 10.22 -0.36 3.38
C LEU A 207 9.42 0.65 4.20
N ASN A 208 8.26 0.22 4.70
CA ASN A 208 7.48 0.96 5.68
C ASN A 208 7.27 0.09 6.94
N LEU A 209 7.76 0.58 8.08
CA LEU A 209 7.73 -0.12 9.37
C LEU A 209 6.46 0.14 10.20
N GLY A 210 5.45 0.78 9.62
CA GLY A 210 4.12 0.88 10.21
C GLY A 210 4.01 1.89 11.34
N ILE A 211 3.43 1.49 12.48
CA ILE A 211 3.12 2.42 13.58
C ILE A 211 3.93 2.14 14.85
N ARG A 212 3.96 0.89 15.34
CA ARG A 212 4.51 0.56 16.67
C ARG A 212 5.96 0.08 16.69
N PHE A 213 6.56 -0.25 15.54
CA PHE A 213 7.93 -0.78 15.50
C PHE A 213 8.94 0.18 16.16
N ASN A 214 9.61 -0.25 17.23
CA ASN A 214 10.57 0.62 17.93
C ASN A 214 11.84 -0.13 18.34
N LYS A 215 12.33 -1.01 17.47
CA LYS A 215 13.59 -1.74 17.67
C LYS A 215 14.73 -1.13 16.87
N SER A 216 15.96 -1.49 17.23
CA SER A 216 17.14 -1.11 16.45
C SER A 216 17.03 -1.65 15.02
N ILE A 217 17.56 -0.86 14.08
CA ILE A 217 17.66 -1.21 12.66
C ILE A 217 19.13 -1.28 12.20
N GLU A 218 20.08 -1.22 13.13
CA GLU A 218 21.52 -1.36 12.83
C GLU A 218 21.77 -2.65 12.05
N LYS A 219 22.52 -2.56 10.93
CA LYS A 219 22.91 -3.69 10.06
C LYS A 219 21.74 -4.56 9.55
N SER A 220 20.51 -4.04 9.63
CA SER A 220 19.31 -4.82 9.35
C SER A 220 18.72 -4.51 7.97
N LEU A 221 19.10 -3.39 7.35
CA LEU A 221 18.56 -2.94 6.07
C LEU A 221 19.42 -3.45 4.89
N PRO A 222 18.81 -3.80 3.74
CA PRO A 222 19.55 -4.21 2.55
C PRO A 222 20.17 -3.02 1.83
N ALA A 223 21.33 -3.26 1.21
CA ALA A 223 22.10 -2.25 0.48
C ALA A 223 21.35 -1.63 -0.72
N SER A 224 20.26 -2.24 -1.18
CA SER A 224 19.46 -1.79 -2.32
C SER A 224 18.34 -0.81 -1.97
N LEU A 225 18.06 -0.60 -0.68
CA LEU A 225 16.90 0.13 -0.18
C LEU A 225 16.98 1.62 -0.50
N SER A 226 16.02 2.13 -1.27
CA SER A 226 15.99 3.56 -1.67
C SER A 226 15.00 4.39 -0.87
N HIS A 227 13.92 3.79 -0.36
CA HIS A 227 12.84 4.48 0.36
C HIS A 227 12.58 3.81 1.71
N LEU A 228 12.68 4.58 2.79
CA LEU A 228 12.45 4.12 4.15
C LEU A 228 11.45 5.01 4.89
N ILE A 229 10.36 4.40 5.36
CA ILE A 229 9.42 5.03 6.29
C ILE A 229 9.56 4.33 7.64
N LEU A 230 10.10 5.06 8.60
CA LEU A 230 10.22 4.63 9.98
C LEU A 230 8.88 4.79 10.70
N SER A 231 8.62 3.90 11.66
CA SER A 231 7.32 3.84 12.30
C SER A 231 7.01 5.09 13.13
N SER A 232 5.73 5.34 13.39
CA SER A 232 5.28 6.45 14.24
C SER A 232 5.92 6.45 15.64
N ASP A 233 6.15 5.27 16.22
CA ASP A 233 6.71 5.10 17.56
C ASP A 233 8.24 4.97 17.57
N PHE A 234 8.88 4.87 16.40
CA PHE A 234 10.33 4.72 16.28
C PHE A 234 11.08 5.91 16.91
N ASN A 235 11.90 5.62 17.91
CA ASN A 235 12.75 6.61 18.57
C ASN A 235 14.12 6.02 18.97
N GLN A 236 14.64 5.12 18.13
CA GLN A 236 15.97 4.54 18.27
C GLN A 236 17.03 5.36 17.53
N SER A 237 18.30 5.13 17.86
CA SER A 237 19.42 5.68 17.08
C SER A 237 19.44 5.08 15.68
N ILE A 238 19.90 5.87 14.71
CA ILE A 238 20.14 5.42 13.33
C ILE A 238 21.62 5.48 12.93
N LYS A 239 22.52 5.60 13.91
CA LYS A 239 23.97 5.56 13.68
C LYS A 239 24.32 4.28 12.92
N GLU A 240 24.99 4.42 11.77
CA GLU A 240 25.46 3.29 10.93
C GLU A 240 24.33 2.35 10.45
N ALA A 241 23.07 2.78 10.51
CA ALA A 241 21.93 1.95 10.14
C ALA A 241 21.50 2.07 8.68
N LEU A 242 21.76 3.22 8.06
CA LEU A 242 21.22 3.57 6.74
C LEU A 242 22.21 3.17 5.62
N PRO A 243 21.78 2.37 4.62
CA PRO A 243 22.59 2.09 3.45
C PRO A 243 22.73 3.31 2.53
N ASP A 244 23.80 3.33 1.74
CA ASP A 244 24.14 4.46 0.87
C ASP A 244 23.21 4.67 -0.32
N SER A 245 22.29 3.75 -0.58
CA SER A 245 21.30 3.87 -1.66
C SER A 245 20.02 4.61 -1.25
N ILE A 246 19.85 4.96 0.03
CA ILE A 246 18.64 5.64 0.50
C ILE A 246 18.56 7.06 -0.05
N THR A 247 17.50 7.33 -0.80
CA THR A 247 17.18 8.66 -1.33
C THR A 247 16.04 9.34 -0.58
N HIS A 248 15.13 8.56 0.03
CA HIS A 248 13.94 9.07 0.72
C HIS A 248 13.82 8.50 2.12
N ILE A 249 13.70 9.38 3.12
CA ILE A 249 13.50 9.01 4.52
C ILE A 249 12.33 9.77 5.11
N GLU A 250 11.42 9.04 5.74
CA GLU A 250 10.39 9.59 6.61
C GLU A 250 10.56 9.05 8.03
N PHE A 251 10.81 9.95 8.98
CA PHE A 251 10.76 9.65 10.41
C PHE A 251 9.34 9.78 10.94
N GLY A 252 8.91 8.81 11.74
CA GLY A 252 7.60 8.84 12.37
C GLY A 252 7.48 9.83 13.53
N THR A 253 6.25 9.98 14.00
CA THR A 253 5.79 11.02 14.92
C THR A 253 6.67 11.21 16.17
N ARG A 254 7.16 10.12 16.79
CA ARG A 254 7.88 10.13 18.08
C ARG A 254 9.39 10.34 17.97
N PHE A 255 9.96 10.31 16.76
CA PHE A 255 11.41 10.42 16.58
C PHE A 255 11.93 11.79 17.05
N ASN A 256 12.89 11.78 17.99
CA ASN A 256 13.49 13.00 18.52
C ASN A 256 14.96 12.81 18.93
N LYS A 257 15.73 12.07 18.12
CA LYS A 257 17.17 11.86 18.32
C LYS A 257 17.98 12.81 17.43
N GLN A 258 19.18 13.17 17.89
CA GLN A 258 20.12 13.94 17.09
C GLN A 258 20.64 13.08 15.92
N LEU A 259 20.89 13.71 14.77
CA LEU A 259 21.25 13.03 13.51
C LEU A 259 22.61 13.45 12.93
N LYS A 260 23.46 14.09 13.73
CA LYS A 260 24.74 14.61 13.25
C LYS A 260 25.57 13.48 12.62
N ASN A 261 25.85 13.59 11.33
CA ASN A 261 26.59 12.63 10.51
C ASN A 261 25.95 11.22 10.36
N TYR A 262 24.64 11.05 10.59
CA TYR A 262 23.98 9.73 10.50
C TYR A 262 23.15 9.51 9.23
N LEU A 263 22.86 10.57 8.47
CA LEU A 263 22.14 10.47 7.19
C LEU A 263 23.13 10.22 6.04
N SER A 264 22.76 9.35 5.10
CA SER A 264 23.58 9.10 3.91
C SER A 264 23.60 10.30 2.96
N LYS A 265 24.70 10.43 2.20
CA LYS A 265 24.93 11.53 1.25
C LYS A 265 24.06 11.47 -0.01
N SER A 266 23.26 10.42 -0.18
CA SER A 266 22.34 10.22 -1.30
C SER A 266 20.91 10.67 -0.99
N VAL A 267 20.60 11.03 0.26
CA VAL A 267 19.25 11.43 0.67
C VAL A 267 18.85 12.74 -0.01
N THR A 268 17.78 12.73 -0.79
CA THR A 268 17.24 13.92 -1.47
C THR A 268 15.95 14.42 -0.83
N HIS A 269 15.17 13.52 -0.22
CA HIS A 269 13.89 13.82 0.43
C HIS A 269 13.93 13.36 1.88
N LEU A 270 13.71 14.31 2.80
CA LEU A 270 13.79 14.07 4.22
C LEU A 270 12.58 14.65 4.94
N LYS A 271 11.87 13.81 5.67
CA LYS A 271 10.70 14.19 6.47
C LYS A 271 10.88 13.80 7.92
N PHE A 272 10.66 14.75 8.82
CA PHE A 272 10.65 14.55 10.26
C PHE A 272 9.23 14.49 10.81
N GLY A 273 9.06 13.69 11.87
CA GLY A 273 7.81 13.57 12.61
C GLY A 273 7.47 14.77 13.49
N ASP A 274 6.24 14.78 14.01
CA ASP A 274 5.67 15.92 14.73
C ASP A 274 6.46 16.37 15.97
N VAL A 275 7.10 15.45 16.69
CA VAL A 275 7.77 15.80 17.95
C VAL A 275 9.24 16.19 17.80
N PHE A 276 9.82 16.02 16.60
CA PHE A 276 11.23 16.31 16.36
C PHE A 276 11.53 17.79 16.62
N ASN A 277 12.50 18.06 17.50
CA ASN A 277 12.93 19.41 17.84
C ASN A 277 14.43 19.46 18.20
N GLN A 278 15.25 18.62 17.56
CA GLN A 278 16.70 18.64 17.72
C GLN A 278 17.35 19.65 16.75
N PRO A 279 18.50 20.24 17.10
CA PRO A 279 19.29 21.02 16.16
C PRO A 279 19.63 20.20 14.92
N VAL A 280 19.59 20.84 13.75
CA VAL A 280 19.84 20.18 12.45
C VAL A 280 21.14 20.62 11.80
N ASP A 281 21.91 21.47 12.47
CA ASP A 281 23.18 21.96 11.99
C ASP A 281 24.17 20.80 11.78
N GLY A 282 24.76 20.74 10.59
CA GLY A 282 25.59 19.62 10.13
C GLY A 282 24.90 18.24 10.07
N SER A 283 23.57 18.17 10.22
CA SER A 283 22.83 16.90 10.22
C SER A 283 22.16 16.59 8.89
N ILE A 284 21.90 17.62 8.07
CA ILE A 284 21.21 17.49 6.78
C ILE A 284 22.25 17.41 5.65
N PRO A 285 22.29 16.33 4.84
CA PRO A 285 23.23 16.20 3.73
C PRO A 285 23.04 17.24 2.62
N GLN A 286 24.12 17.56 1.90
CA GLN A 286 24.11 18.51 0.77
C GLN A 286 23.24 18.06 -0.42
N SER A 287 22.82 16.80 -0.46
CA SER A 287 21.93 16.26 -1.50
C SER A 287 20.44 16.56 -1.24
N VAL A 288 20.06 16.99 -0.03
CA VAL A 288 18.64 17.17 0.33
C VAL A 288 18.06 18.39 -0.39
N THR A 289 17.00 18.16 -1.17
CA THR A 289 16.27 19.22 -1.89
C THR A 289 14.91 19.50 -1.26
N HIS A 290 14.29 18.47 -0.66
CA HIS A 290 12.98 18.54 -0.03
C HIS A 290 13.09 18.18 1.45
N LEU A 291 12.76 19.14 2.31
CA LEU A 291 12.84 19.01 3.76
C LEU A 291 11.51 19.34 4.43
N ILE A 292 10.99 18.41 5.22
CA ILE A 292 9.73 18.58 5.95
C ILE A 292 9.99 18.44 7.45
N PHE A 293 9.62 19.46 8.22
CA PHE A 293 9.60 19.43 9.68
C PHE A 293 8.18 19.32 10.22
N GLY A 294 8.04 18.56 11.30
CA GLY A 294 6.79 18.39 12.03
C GLY A 294 6.39 19.58 12.90
N ASN A 295 5.23 19.47 13.56
CA ASN A 295 4.60 20.58 14.26
C ASN A 295 5.40 21.21 15.41
N ARG A 296 6.30 20.47 16.08
CA ARG A 296 7.05 20.97 17.24
C ARG A 296 8.40 21.61 16.92
N PHE A 297 8.90 21.49 15.70
CA PHE A 297 10.21 21.99 15.33
C PHE A 297 10.30 23.52 15.44
N ASN A 298 11.29 24.01 16.19
CA ASN A 298 11.56 25.44 16.39
C ASN A 298 13.05 25.74 16.62
N GLN A 299 13.92 25.03 15.89
CA GLN A 299 15.37 25.25 15.91
C GLN A 299 15.81 26.16 14.76
N SER A 300 17.02 26.74 14.86
CA SER A 300 17.57 27.57 13.78
C SER A 300 17.78 26.74 12.50
N LEU A 301 17.60 27.40 11.36
CA LEU A 301 17.82 26.86 10.02
C LEU A 301 18.98 27.55 9.28
N ASP A 302 19.75 28.41 9.95
CA ASP A 302 20.77 29.26 9.33
C ASP A 302 21.85 28.48 8.56
N HIS A 303 22.07 27.22 8.94
CA HIS A 303 23.08 26.32 8.35
C HIS A 303 22.47 25.16 7.55
N LEU A 304 21.25 25.33 7.03
CA LEU A 304 20.73 24.36 6.06
C LEU A 304 21.57 24.39 4.77
N PRO A 305 21.78 23.22 4.13
CA PRO A 305 22.39 23.15 2.81
C PRO A 305 21.69 24.05 1.79
N SER A 306 22.45 24.66 0.89
CA SER A 306 21.92 25.55 -0.15
C SER A 306 21.05 24.81 -1.18
N SER A 307 21.16 23.49 -1.24
CA SER A 307 20.32 22.61 -2.06
C SER A 307 18.88 22.49 -1.58
N VAL A 308 18.58 22.83 -0.31
CA VAL A 308 17.23 22.79 0.24
C VAL A 308 16.39 23.92 -0.36
N THR A 309 15.60 23.59 -1.37
CA THR A 309 14.74 24.51 -2.11
C THR A 309 13.29 24.43 -1.67
N HIS A 310 12.85 23.25 -1.22
CA HIS A 310 11.49 22.99 -0.77
C HIS A 310 11.49 22.71 0.73
N LEU A 311 10.83 23.59 1.49
CA LEU A 311 10.76 23.49 2.94
C LEU A 311 9.30 23.51 3.42
N THR A 312 8.95 22.52 4.24
CA THR A 312 7.71 22.56 5.02
C THR A 312 8.03 22.71 6.50
N VAL A 313 7.43 23.69 7.17
CA VAL A 313 7.57 23.88 8.62
C VAL A 313 6.23 23.84 9.34
N GLY A 314 6.30 23.32 10.57
CA GLY A 314 5.16 23.17 11.46
C GLY A 314 4.76 24.43 12.22
N ARG A 315 3.64 24.33 12.96
CA ARG A 315 2.99 25.44 13.68
C ARG A 315 3.87 26.17 14.69
N ARG A 316 4.83 25.49 15.33
CA ARG A 316 5.67 26.08 16.37
C ARG A 316 6.91 26.80 15.82
N PHE A 317 7.16 26.72 14.52
CA PHE A 317 8.34 27.32 13.93
C PHE A 317 8.23 28.85 13.91
N LYS A 318 9.17 29.52 14.60
CA LYS A 318 9.23 30.99 14.72
C LYS A 318 10.59 31.56 14.33
N LYS A 319 11.45 30.77 13.70
CA LYS A 319 12.80 31.19 13.29
C LYS A 319 12.80 31.72 11.85
N ASN A 320 13.93 32.28 11.44
CA ASN A 320 14.11 32.76 10.07
C ASN A 320 14.13 31.61 9.08
N ILE A 321 13.62 31.87 7.89
CA ILE A 321 13.67 30.94 6.76
C ILE A 321 14.92 31.30 5.93
N PRO A 322 15.79 30.34 5.60
CA PRO A 322 16.95 30.60 4.77
C PRO A 322 16.55 31.12 3.38
N PRO A 323 17.31 32.05 2.78
CA PRO A 323 17.00 32.63 1.48
C PRO A 323 17.07 31.61 0.33
N THR A 324 17.67 30.44 0.55
CA THR A 324 17.75 29.34 -0.43
C THR A 324 16.39 28.63 -0.64
N VAL A 325 15.45 28.79 0.28
CA VAL A 325 14.12 28.20 0.21
C VAL A 325 13.26 29.00 -0.77
N ILE A 326 12.95 28.39 -1.92
CA ILE A 326 12.09 28.96 -2.96
C ILE A 326 10.63 28.52 -2.82
N HIS A 327 10.39 27.35 -2.22
CA HIS A 327 9.05 26.81 -2.00
C HIS A 327 8.84 26.54 -0.51
N LEU A 328 8.05 27.39 0.15
CA LEU A 328 7.75 27.29 1.57
C LEU A 328 6.28 26.90 1.82
N VAL A 329 6.07 25.84 2.60
CA VAL A 329 4.75 25.45 3.12
C VAL A 329 4.72 25.59 4.64
N ARG A 330 3.69 26.27 5.17
CA ARG A 330 3.43 26.34 6.62
C ARG A 330 2.20 25.53 6.99
N ILE A 331 2.35 24.57 7.91
CA ILE A 331 1.23 23.75 8.39
C ILE A 331 0.37 24.58 9.34
N ASN A 332 -0.74 25.14 8.86
CA ASN A 332 -1.69 25.88 9.71
C ASN A 332 -2.77 24.96 10.34
N LYS A 333 -3.48 25.44 11.37
CA LYS A 333 -4.71 24.76 11.85
C LYS A 333 -5.73 24.77 10.70
N LYS A 334 -6.33 23.62 10.36
CA LYS A 334 -7.73 23.65 9.89
C LYS A 334 -8.51 24.31 11.03
N LYS A 335 -9.13 25.47 10.77
CA LYS A 335 -10.16 26.01 11.67
C LYS A 335 -11.16 24.87 11.86
N LYS A 336 -11.32 24.43 13.11
CA LYS A 336 -12.40 23.51 13.48
C LYS A 336 -13.71 24.28 13.43
#